data_AF-A0AAD7JNK8-F1
#
_entry.id   AF-A0AAD7JNK8-F1
#
_cell.length_a   1.000
_cell.length_b   1.000
_cell.length_c   1.000
_cell.angle_alpha   90.00
_cell.angle_beta   90.00
_cell.angle_gamma   90.00
#
_symmetry.space_group_name_H-M   'P 1'
#
loop_
_entity.id
_entity.type
_entity.pdbx_description
1 polymer ?
#
loop_
_entity_poly.entity_id
_entity_poly.type
_entity_poly.pdbx_seq_one_letter_code
_entity_poly.pdbx_strand_id
1 'polypeptide(L)'
;NIQLVQVAVQSQWGKAPTPALIWKSIRHKDLSRQVKTFLWKGIHGAHRTGKYWKHIPDCEDREFCQNCGVTELLEHILIECDSPGRGEVWSLVEKMWLKKQDYLPLPSVGGILGCALASFEDENRSKPSGLFGNSCNRLFRIMISESAYLIWKLRNERVIVRVGVPHTTTEIHNRWVRLMNDRLEVDCFLANKTPSAGRKLVSPMLVLQTWSRVLN
;
A
#
# COMPACT_ATOMS: atom_id res chain seq x y z
N ASN A 1 11.75 10.57 -5.55
CA ASN A 1 11.18 9.33 -6.13
C ASN A 1 10.10 9.54 -7.20
N ILE A 2 9.89 10.75 -7.75
CA ILE A 2 8.89 10.99 -8.81
C ILE A 2 9.17 10.14 -10.06
N GLN A 3 10.42 10.11 -10.53
CA GLN A 3 10.79 9.35 -11.74
C GLN A 3 10.52 7.84 -11.60
N LEU A 4 10.79 7.26 -10.41
CA LEU A 4 10.48 5.86 -10.13
C LEU A 4 8.98 5.57 -10.28
N VAL A 5 8.13 6.47 -9.76
CA VAL A 5 6.67 6.37 -9.93
C VAL A 5 6.29 6.48 -11.40
N GLN A 6 6.90 7.42 -12.14
CA GLN A 6 6.57 7.59 -13.55
C GLN A 6 6.90 6.35 -14.39
N VAL A 7 8.10 5.79 -14.19
CA VAL A 7 8.55 4.57 -14.88
C VAL A 7 7.67 3.38 -14.52
N ALA A 8 7.40 3.16 -13.23
CA ALA A 8 6.58 2.04 -12.80
C ALA A 8 5.14 2.13 -13.32
N VAL A 9 4.52 3.31 -13.25
CA VAL A 9 3.14 3.52 -13.73
C VAL A 9 3.07 3.43 -15.26
N GLN A 10 4.05 3.95 -16.00
CA GLN A 10 4.15 3.77 -17.45
C GLN A 10 4.28 2.29 -17.84
N SER A 11 5.14 1.56 -17.13
CA SER A 11 5.38 0.13 -17.39
C SER A 11 4.16 -0.74 -17.07
N GLN A 12 3.41 -0.42 -16.03
CA GLN A 12 2.26 -1.24 -15.58
C GLN A 12 0.95 -0.84 -16.25
N TRP A 13 0.76 0.45 -16.55
CA TRP A 13 -0.54 1.01 -16.95
C TRP A 13 -0.49 1.80 -18.26
N GLY A 14 0.61 1.70 -19.01
CA GLY A 14 0.74 2.23 -20.37
C GLY A 14 0.89 3.75 -20.49
N LYS A 15 0.81 4.52 -19.40
CA LYS A 15 0.98 5.99 -19.43
C LYS A 15 1.71 6.56 -18.22
N ALA A 16 2.77 7.32 -18.49
CA ALA A 16 3.53 8.05 -17.50
C ALA A 16 2.66 9.19 -16.93
N PRO A 17 2.43 9.21 -15.60
CA PRO A 17 1.70 10.29 -14.96
C PRO A 17 2.55 11.56 -14.93
N THR A 18 1.89 12.72 -14.93
CA THR A 18 2.57 13.98 -14.64
C THR A 18 2.89 14.06 -13.14
N PRO A 19 3.92 14.83 -12.73
CA PRO A 19 4.21 15.07 -11.31
C PRO A 19 2.98 15.58 -10.54
N ALA A 20 2.20 16.49 -11.13
CA ALA A 20 0.97 17.00 -10.52
C ALA A 20 -0.08 15.89 -10.29
N LEU A 21 -0.21 14.96 -11.23
CA LEU A 21 -1.12 13.82 -11.09
C LEU A 21 -0.67 12.86 -9.98
N ILE A 22 0.63 12.63 -9.82
CA ILE A 22 1.19 11.84 -8.71
C ILE A 22 0.81 12.47 -7.36
N TRP A 23 1.02 13.78 -7.19
CA TRP A 23 0.67 14.45 -5.94
C TRP A 23 -0.84 14.50 -5.68
N LYS A 24 -1.64 14.60 -6.74
CA LYS A 24 -3.10 14.52 -6.64
C LYS A 24 -3.56 13.12 -6.23
N SER A 25 -2.95 12.06 -6.74
CA SER A 25 -3.39 10.68 -6.52
C SER A 25 -3.19 10.24 -5.07
N ILE A 26 -2.11 10.63 -4.40
CA ILE A 26 -1.90 10.29 -2.98
C ILE A 26 -2.88 11.00 -2.04
N ARG A 27 -3.71 11.92 -2.53
CA ARG A 27 -4.79 12.54 -1.76
C ARG A 27 -6.11 11.77 -1.86
N HIS A 28 -6.15 10.66 -2.60
CA HIS A 28 -7.37 9.89 -2.87
C HIS A 28 -8.15 9.55 -1.61
N LYS A 29 -9.49 9.55 -1.70
CA LYS A 29 -10.39 9.33 -0.55
C LYS A 29 -10.28 7.93 0.06
N ASP A 30 -9.89 6.95 -0.74
CA ASP A 30 -9.70 5.57 -0.27
C ASP A 30 -8.45 5.40 0.62
N LEU A 31 -7.52 6.35 0.63
CA LEU A 31 -6.30 6.25 1.43
C LEU A 31 -6.52 6.80 2.85
N SER A 32 -6.05 6.10 3.87
CA SER A 32 -6.04 6.61 5.24
C SER A 32 -5.05 7.78 5.38
N ARG A 33 -5.26 8.68 6.34
CA ARG A 33 -4.39 9.87 6.54
C ARG A 33 -2.93 9.48 6.75
N GLN A 34 -2.69 8.41 7.51
CA GLN A 34 -1.37 7.88 7.79
C GLN A 34 -0.71 7.37 6.51
N VAL A 35 -1.43 6.62 5.68
CA VAL A 35 -0.95 6.17 4.38
C VAL A 35 -0.63 7.34 3.45
N LYS A 36 -1.49 8.38 3.39
CA LYS A 36 -1.18 9.58 2.57
C LYS A 36 0.14 10.22 2.99
N THR A 37 0.37 10.34 4.29
CA THR A 37 1.61 10.89 4.85
C THR A 37 2.80 10.00 4.53
N PHE A 38 2.64 8.67 4.66
CA PHE A 38 3.65 7.68 4.32
C PHE A 38 4.06 7.75 2.83
N LEU A 39 3.08 7.78 1.92
CA LEU A 39 3.32 7.90 0.49
C LEU A 39 3.96 9.25 0.14
N TRP A 40 3.49 10.36 0.73
CA TRP A 40 4.08 11.68 0.54
C TRP A 40 5.57 11.69 0.91
N LYS A 41 5.91 11.19 2.11
CA LYS A 41 7.31 11.07 2.55
C LYS A 41 8.10 10.13 1.62
N GLY A 42 7.49 9.04 1.18
CA GLY A 42 8.12 8.09 0.26
C GLY A 42 8.44 8.72 -1.09
N ILE A 43 7.54 9.53 -1.66
CA ILE A 43 7.78 10.21 -2.95
C ILE A 43 8.88 11.27 -2.81
N HIS A 44 8.90 11.99 -1.68
CA HIS A 44 9.95 12.96 -1.35
C HIS A 44 11.30 12.34 -0.97
N GLY A 45 11.35 11.06 -0.60
CA GLY A 45 12.54 10.46 0.01
C GLY A 45 12.80 10.94 1.45
N ALA A 46 11.74 11.36 2.16
CA ALA A 46 11.80 11.97 3.49
C ALA A 46 11.58 10.98 4.64
N HIS A 47 11.66 9.68 4.38
CA HIS A 47 11.65 8.67 5.44
C HIS A 47 13.02 8.60 6.12
N ARG A 48 13.02 8.33 7.44
CA ARG A 48 14.25 8.21 8.23
C ARG A 48 14.88 6.84 8.01
N THR A 49 15.70 6.73 6.97
CA THR A 49 16.30 5.48 6.47
C THR A 49 17.74 5.72 6.03
N GLY A 50 18.58 4.68 6.06
CA GLY A 50 19.95 4.72 5.56
C GLY A 50 20.77 5.87 6.17
N LYS A 51 21.47 6.61 5.30
CA LYS A 51 22.38 7.72 5.65
C LYS A 51 21.78 8.82 6.54
N TYR A 52 20.45 8.91 6.64
CA TYR A 52 19.79 9.81 7.61
C TYR A 52 20.32 9.57 9.04
N TRP A 53 20.57 8.32 9.40
CA TRP A 53 20.99 7.93 10.74
C TRP A 53 22.48 8.12 11.01
N LYS A 54 23.31 8.21 9.97
CA LYS A 54 24.78 8.28 10.05
C LYS A 54 25.31 9.44 10.91
N HIS A 55 24.55 10.52 11.01
CA HIS A 55 24.96 11.74 11.72
C HIS A 55 24.20 11.97 13.03
N ILE A 56 23.45 10.97 13.49
CA ILE A 56 22.69 11.03 14.74
C ILE A 56 23.44 10.19 15.77
N PRO A 57 23.99 10.81 16.83
CA PRO A 57 24.68 10.09 17.90
C PRO A 57 23.81 8.97 18.48
N ASP A 58 24.44 7.83 18.76
CA ASP A 58 23.83 6.63 19.36
C ASP A 58 22.77 5.94 18.48
N CYS A 59 22.73 6.26 17.19
CA CYS A 59 21.75 5.75 16.23
C CYS A 59 22.36 5.39 14.87
N GLU A 60 23.68 5.48 14.71
CA GLU A 60 24.39 5.30 13.44
C GLU A 60 24.20 3.87 12.88
N ASP A 61 24.06 2.89 13.77
CA ASP A 61 23.76 1.50 13.44
C ASP A 61 22.47 1.35 12.60
N ARG A 62 21.51 2.25 12.78
CA ARG A 62 20.23 2.28 12.04
C ARG A 62 20.38 2.68 10.56
N GLU A 63 21.57 3.05 10.11
CA GLU A 63 21.87 3.16 8.68
C GLU A 63 21.71 1.80 7.98
N PHE A 64 21.98 0.72 8.70
CA PHE A 64 21.95 -0.64 8.16
C PHE A 64 20.75 -1.43 8.66
N CYS A 65 20.30 -2.37 7.84
CA CYS A 65 19.23 -3.28 8.18
C CYS A 65 19.74 -4.25 9.24
N GLN A 66 19.13 -4.24 10.42
CA GLN A 66 19.50 -5.12 11.52
C GLN A 66 19.19 -6.61 11.24
N ASN A 67 18.56 -6.93 10.11
CA ASN A 67 18.30 -8.31 9.67
C ASN A 67 19.41 -8.88 8.79
N CYS A 68 19.85 -8.12 7.79
CA CYS A 68 20.73 -8.61 6.72
C CYS A 68 21.94 -7.70 6.44
N GLY A 69 22.12 -6.62 7.20
CA GLY A 69 23.33 -5.78 7.20
C GLY A 69 23.49 -4.79 6.04
N VAL A 70 22.63 -4.83 5.02
CA VAL A 70 22.70 -3.86 3.90
C VAL A 70 22.16 -2.49 4.31
N THR A 71 22.52 -1.42 3.58
CA THR A 71 21.97 -0.08 3.83
C THR A 71 20.44 -0.10 3.73
N GLU A 72 19.78 0.30 4.81
CA GLU A 72 18.33 0.15 4.92
C GLU A 72 17.63 1.32 4.23
N LEU A 73 17.31 1.17 2.95
CA LEU A 73 16.51 2.12 2.17
C LEU A 73 15.03 1.73 2.13
N LEU A 74 14.16 2.63 1.68
CA LEU A 74 12.73 2.34 1.54
C LEU A 74 12.46 1.14 0.62
N GLU A 75 13.24 1.00 -0.47
CA GLU A 75 13.17 -0.15 -1.38
C GLU A 75 13.52 -1.45 -0.69
N HIS A 76 14.62 -1.43 0.05
CA HIS A 76 15.04 -2.56 0.86
C HIS A 76 13.91 -2.99 1.82
N ILE A 77 13.37 -2.05 2.60
CA ILE A 77 12.33 -2.34 3.61
C ILE A 77 11.08 -2.94 2.97
N LEU A 78 10.63 -2.37 1.85
CA LEU A 78 9.35 -2.75 1.25
C LEU A 78 9.46 -3.97 0.35
N ILE A 79 10.61 -4.25 -0.26
CA ILE A 79 10.67 -5.19 -1.40
C ILE A 79 11.79 -6.22 -1.25
N GLU A 80 12.99 -5.82 -0.84
CA GLU A 80 14.17 -6.69 -0.93
C GLU A 80 14.46 -7.45 0.38
N CYS A 81 14.12 -6.88 1.53
CA CYS A 81 14.48 -7.41 2.84
C CYS A 81 13.86 -8.79 3.11
N ASP A 82 14.65 -9.73 3.58
CA ASP A 82 14.24 -11.08 3.97
C ASP A 82 13.55 -11.15 5.35
N SER A 83 13.29 -10.01 6.00
CA SER A 83 12.58 -10.00 7.27
C SER A 83 11.17 -10.60 7.17
N PRO A 84 10.70 -11.35 8.20
CA PRO A 84 9.39 -12.01 8.17
C PRO A 84 8.22 -11.05 7.89
N GLY A 85 8.28 -9.84 8.44
CA GLY A 85 7.22 -8.83 8.29
C GLY A 85 6.91 -8.47 6.84
N ARG A 86 7.94 -8.36 5.99
CA ARG A 86 7.74 -8.05 4.56
C ARG A 86 7.15 -9.25 3.82
N GLY A 87 7.77 -10.42 3.98
CA GLY A 87 7.39 -11.64 3.26
C GLY A 87 5.96 -12.09 3.56
N GLU A 88 5.59 -12.12 4.83
CA GLU A 88 4.24 -12.53 5.26
C GLU A 88 3.16 -11.57 4.75
N VAL A 89 3.39 -10.25 4.86
CA VAL A 89 2.43 -9.25 4.39
C VAL A 89 2.22 -9.35 2.88
N TRP A 90 3.28 -9.48 2.08
CA TRP A 90 3.11 -9.62 0.62
C TRP A 90 2.49 -10.95 0.22
N SER A 91 2.77 -12.04 0.94
CA SER A 91 2.07 -13.31 0.72
C SER A 91 0.56 -13.18 0.97
N LEU A 92 0.15 -12.43 1.99
CA LEU A 92 -1.27 -12.19 2.29
C LEU A 92 -1.94 -11.32 1.22
N VAL A 93 -1.24 -10.28 0.75
CA VAL A 93 -1.68 -9.44 -0.38
C VAL A 93 -1.91 -10.28 -1.63
N GLU A 94 -0.94 -11.12 -2.00
CA GLU A 94 -1.05 -12.01 -3.15
C GLU A 94 -2.21 -12.98 -3.00
N LYS A 95 -2.31 -13.69 -1.87
CA LYS A 95 -3.43 -14.62 -1.58
C LYS A 95 -4.78 -13.95 -1.69
N MET A 96 -4.92 -12.71 -1.20
CA MET A 96 -6.18 -11.97 -1.27
C MET A 96 -6.48 -11.49 -2.70
N TRP A 97 -5.48 -10.99 -3.42
CA TRP A 97 -5.65 -10.51 -4.78
C TRP A 97 -6.02 -11.62 -5.76
N LEU A 98 -5.38 -12.79 -5.62
CA LEU A 98 -5.61 -13.95 -6.49
C LEU A 98 -7.01 -14.56 -6.37
N LYS A 99 -7.77 -14.22 -5.32
CA LYS A 99 -9.20 -14.57 -5.25
C LYS A 99 -10.06 -13.79 -6.26
N LYS A 100 -9.53 -12.70 -6.84
CA LYS A 100 -10.29 -11.78 -7.70
C LYS A 100 -9.67 -11.57 -9.09
N GLN A 101 -8.36 -11.71 -9.22
CA GLN A 101 -7.60 -11.47 -10.45
C GLN A 101 -6.53 -12.54 -10.62
N ASP A 102 -6.14 -12.85 -11.86
CA ASP A 102 -5.23 -13.96 -12.14
C ASP A 102 -3.74 -13.61 -11.92
N TYR A 103 -3.43 -12.32 -11.83
CA TYR A 103 -2.07 -11.82 -11.69
C TYR A 103 -2.01 -10.59 -10.79
N LEU A 104 -1.04 -10.58 -9.87
CA LEU A 104 -0.65 -9.41 -9.10
C LEU A 104 0.58 -8.77 -9.75
N PRO A 105 0.50 -7.50 -10.18
CA PRO A 105 1.69 -6.76 -10.60
C PRO A 105 2.71 -6.74 -9.45
N LEU A 106 3.91 -7.27 -9.69
CA LEU A 106 4.96 -7.29 -8.69
C LEU A 106 5.24 -5.86 -8.19
N PRO A 107 5.31 -5.64 -6.87
CA PRO A 107 5.52 -4.32 -6.32
C PRO A 107 6.97 -3.88 -6.54
N SER A 108 7.16 -2.77 -7.28
CA SER A 108 8.37 -1.94 -7.22
C SER A 108 8.14 -0.75 -6.29
N VAL A 109 9.17 -0.05 -5.80
CA VAL A 109 8.95 1.14 -4.96
C VAL A 109 8.14 2.18 -5.71
N GLY A 110 8.43 2.39 -6.99
CA GLY A 110 7.66 3.26 -7.86
C GLY A 110 6.19 2.83 -7.95
N GLY A 111 5.93 1.52 -8.09
CA GLY A 111 4.58 0.97 -8.14
C GLY A 111 3.81 1.13 -6.83
N ILE A 112 4.46 0.90 -5.68
CA ILE A 112 3.86 1.12 -4.36
C ILE A 112 3.55 2.61 -4.16
N LEU A 113 4.52 3.49 -4.41
CA LEU A 113 4.33 4.94 -4.26
C LEU A 113 3.31 5.51 -5.25
N GLY A 114 3.16 4.85 -6.40
CA GLY A 114 2.19 5.15 -7.46
C GLY A 114 0.88 4.37 -7.38
N CYS A 115 0.66 3.52 -6.37
CA CYS A 115 -0.45 2.55 -6.37
C CYS A 115 -1.84 3.19 -6.50
N ALA A 116 -1.98 4.46 -6.11
CA ALA A 116 -3.22 5.22 -6.25
C ALA A 116 -3.59 5.51 -7.72
N LEU A 117 -2.66 5.34 -8.66
CA LEU A 117 -2.81 5.53 -10.10
C LEU A 117 -3.12 4.23 -10.86
N ALA A 118 -3.25 3.09 -10.17
CA ALA A 118 -3.54 1.82 -10.82
C ALA A 118 -4.84 1.87 -11.64
N SER A 119 -4.80 1.23 -12.81
CA SER A 119 -5.92 1.18 -13.76
C SER A 119 -6.06 -0.22 -14.37
N PHE A 120 -7.05 -0.96 -13.89
CA PHE A 120 -7.47 -2.28 -14.37
C PHE A 120 -8.66 -2.16 -15.34
N GLU A 121 -8.65 -1.14 -16.20
CA GLU A 121 -9.63 -1.05 -17.29
C GLU A 121 -9.37 -2.13 -18.33
N ASP A 122 -10.43 -2.73 -18.85
CA ASP A 122 -10.38 -3.73 -19.93
C ASP A 122 -10.12 -2.99 -21.26
N GLU A 123 -9.02 -3.28 -21.96
CA GLU A 123 -8.66 -2.66 -23.24
C GLU A 123 -9.76 -2.88 -24.30
N ASN A 124 -10.50 -3.97 -24.18
CA ASN A 124 -11.70 -4.23 -24.97
C ASN A 124 -12.94 -3.94 -24.12
N ARG A 125 -13.64 -2.85 -24.43
CA ARG A 125 -14.91 -2.39 -23.79
C ARG A 125 -16.10 -3.36 -23.93
N SER A 126 -15.86 -4.66 -23.98
CA SER A 126 -16.83 -5.72 -24.30
C SER A 126 -17.60 -6.22 -23.07
N LYS A 127 -17.11 -5.95 -21.86
CA LYS A 127 -17.82 -6.17 -20.59
C LYS A 127 -18.23 -4.81 -20.00
N PRO A 128 -19.23 -4.73 -19.10
CA PRO A 128 -19.51 -3.51 -18.32
C PRO A 128 -18.33 -3.21 -17.38
N SER A 129 -17.21 -2.79 -17.96
CA SER A 129 -15.85 -2.74 -17.40
C SER A 129 -15.67 -1.53 -16.48
N GLY A 130 -16.51 -0.51 -16.61
CA GLY A 130 -16.42 0.69 -15.79
C GLY A 130 -16.59 0.42 -14.29
N LEU A 131 -17.53 -0.43 -13.88
CA LEU A 131 -17.77 -0.67 -12.45
C LEU A 131 -16.81 -1.72 -11.86
N PHE A 132 -16.53 -2.80 -12.62
CA PHE A 132 -15.62 -3.86 -12.18
C PHE A 132 -14.17 -3.39 -12.10
N GLY A 133 -13.68 -2.67 -13.13
CA GLY A 133 -12.34 -2.06 -13.12
C GLY A 133 -12.18 -1.06 -11.98
N ASN A 134 -13.20 -0.22 -11.72
CA ASN A 134 -13.21 0.68 -10.56
C ASN A 134 -13.11 -0.05 -9.22
N SER A 135 -13.80 -1.19 -9.06
CA SER A 135 -13.71 -1.98 -7.83
C SER A 135 -12.34 -2.64 -7.64
N CYS A 136 -11.66 -3.02 -8.73
CA CYS A 136 -10.31 -3.58 -8.70
C CYS A 136 -9.25 -2.51 -8.44
N ASN A 137 -9.34 -1.35 -9.10
CA ASN A 137 -8.53 -0.16 -8.82
C ASN A 137 -8.58 0.20 -7.33
N ARG A 138 -9.79 0.20 -6.78
CA ARG A 138 -10.05 0.53 -5.38
C ARG A 138 -9.45 -0.50 -4.43
N LEU A 139 -9.70 -1.79 -4.66
CA LEU A 139 -9.14 -2.86 -3.84
C LEU A 139 -7.60 -2.82 -3.86
N PHE A 140 -7.01 -2.74 -5.06
CA PHE A 140 -5.56 -2.67 -5.23
C PHE A 140 -4.95 -1.50 -4.47
N ARG A 141 -5.54 -0.30 -4.64
CA ARG A 141 -5.10 0.91 -3.94
C ARG A 141 -5.12 0.75 -2.43
N ILE A 142 -6.20 0.21 -1.87
CA ILE A 142 -6.31 -0.02 -0.41
C ILE A 142 -5.26 -1.05 0.01
N MET A 143 -5.26 -2.22 -0.61
CA MET A 143 -4.44 -3.35 -0.24
C MET A 143 -2.95 -3.03 -0.32
N ILE A 144 -2.45 -2.49 -1.43
CA ILE A 144 -1.03 -2.18 -1.61
C ILE A 144 -0.57 -1.09 -0.65
N SER A 145 -1.36 -0.02 -0.51
CA SER A 145 -0.94 1.14 0.29
C SER A 145 -0.96 0.86 1.80
N GLU A 146 -2.00 0.19 2.30
CA GLU A 146 -2.12 -0.19 3.71
C GLU A 146 -1.07 -1.26 4.08
N SER A 147 -0.81 -2.21 3.17
CA SER A 147 0.21 -3.26 3.38
C SER A 147 1.63 -2.71 3.41
N ALA A 148 1.99 -1.83 2.47
CA ALA A 148 3.29 -1.16 2.49
C ALA A 148 3.48 -0.32 3.76
N TYR A 149 2.43 0.36 4.21
CA TYR A 149 2.49 1.11 5.46
C TYR A 149 2.60 0.20 6.68
N LEU A 150 1.97 -0.99 6.68
CA LEU A 150 2.13 -1.97 7.75
C LEU A 150 3.58 -2.49 7.81
N ILE A 151 4.19 -2.83 6.67
CA ILE A 151 5.60 -3.25 6.61
C ILE A 151 6.51 -2.16 7.19
N TRP A 152 6.28 -0.89 6.81
CA TRP A 152 6.99 0.25 7.37
C TRP A 152 6.81 0.39 8.89
N LYS A 153 5.60 0.18 9.41
CA LYS A 153 5.33 0.19 10.86
C LYS A 153 6.06 -0.94 11.58
N LEU A 154 5.99 -2.17 11.07
CA LEU A 154 6.68 -3.33 11.64
C LEU A 154 8.19 -3.08 11.70
N ARG A 155 8.77 -2.51 10.63
CA ARG A 155 10.18 -2.07 10.64
C ARG A 155 10.44 -1.03 11.72
N ASN A 156 9.61 0.00 11.84
CA ASN A 156 9.83 1.05 12.84
C ASN A 156 9.72 0.53 14.27
N GLU A 157 8.78 -0.38 14.52
CA GLU A 157 8.67 -1.06 15.82
C GLU A 157 9.97 -1.81 16.12
N ARG A 158 10.47 -2.62 15.19
CA ARG A 158 11.74 -3.36 15.34
C ARG A 158 12.97 -2.47 15.54
N VAL A 159 13.06 -1.34 14.83
CA VAL A 159 14.29 -0.50 14.83
C VAL A 159 14.27 0.58 15.93
N ILE A 160 13.10 1.08 16.32
CA ILE A 160 12.98 2.27 17.17
C ILE A 160 12.35 1.94 18.53
N VAL A 161 11.38 1.02 18.59
CA VAL A 161 10.55 0.82 19.80
C VAL A 161 10.94 -0.44 20.56
N ARG A 162 11.10 -1.56 19.85
CA ARG A 162 11.36 -2.89 20.38
C ARG A 162 12.63 -3.45 19.75
N VAL A 163 13.74 -2.74 19.97
CA VAL A 163 15.03 -3.05 19.37
C VAL A 163 15.39 -4.52 19.59
N GLY A 164 15.61 -5.24 18.49
CA GLY A 164 16.01 -6.66 18.50
C GLY A 164 14.90 -7.68 18.74
N VAL A 165 13.64 -7.27 18.95
CA VAL A 165 12.53 -8.21 19.15
C VAL A 165 11.78 -8.46 17.83
N PRO A 166 11.87 -9.67 17.25
CA PRO A 166 11.17 -9.98 16.01
C PRO A 166 9.67 -10.13 16.25
N HIS A 167 8.87 -9.72 15.26
CA HIS A 167 7.45 -10.04 15.22
C HIS A 167 7.25 -11.50 14.80
N THR A 168 6.28 -12.18 15.42
CA THR A 168 5.91 -13.54 15.00
C THR A 168 5.04 -13.50 13.76
N THR A 169 5.07 -14.56 12.95
CA THR A 169 4.19 -14.73 11.78
C THR A 169 2.71 -14.55 12.16
N THR A 170 2.28 -15.13 13.29
CA THR A 170 0.90 -15.00 13.79
C THR A 170 0.55 -13.55 14.13
N GLU A 171 1.45 -12.80 14.76
CA GLU A 171 1.23 -11.38 15.05
C GLU A 171 1.09 -10.56 13.76
N ILE A 172 1.98 -10.78 12.79
CA ILE A 172 1.97 -10.08 11.50
C ILE A 172 0.66 -10.37 10.75
N HIS A 173 0.27 -11.66 10.68
CA HIS A 173 -0.97 -12.10 10.07
C HIS A 173 -2.19 -11.43 10.70
N ASN A 174 -2.33 -11.51 12.02
CA ASN A 174 -3.48 -10.95 12.73
C ASN A 174 -3.57 -9.43 12.56
N ARG A 175 -2.44 -8.72 12.58
CA ARG A 175 -2.39 -7.27 12.32
C ARG A 175 -2.83 -6.93 10.90
N TRP A 176 -2.42 -7.72 9.90
CA TRP A 176 -2.81 -7.48 8.51
C TRP A 176 -4.30 -7.79 8.26
N VAL A 177 -4.81 -8.91 8.79
CA VAL A 177 -6.25 -9.25 8.71
C VAL A 177 -7.10 -8.17 9.36
N ARG A 178 -6.72 -7.74 10.58
CA ARG A 178 -7.39 -6.63 11.25
C ARG A 178 -7.37 -5.35 10.41
N LEU A 179 -6.24 -5.02 9.80
CA LEU A 179 -6.11 -3.85 8.94
C LEU A 179 -7.10 -3.91 7.75
N MET A 180 -7.22 -5.06 7.08
CA MET A 180 -8.19 -5.22 5.97
C MET A 180 -9.64 -5.14 6.46
N ASN A 181 -9.95 -5.73 7.61
CA ASN A 181 -11.30 -5.67 8.20
C ASN A 181 -11.67 -4.24 8.63
N ASP A 182 -10.77 -3.51 9.28
CA ASP A 182 -11.00 -2.10 9.64
C ASP A 182 -11.31 -1.26 8.38
N ARG A 183 -10.64 -1.56 7.25
CA ARG A 183 -10.93 -0.89 5.96
C ARG A 183 -12.31 -1.23 5.40
N LEU A 184 -12.72 -2.49 5.50
CA LEU A 184 -14.07 -2.91 5.12
C LEU A 184 -15.14 -2.24 6.01
N GLU A 185 -14.93 -2.20 7.32
CA GLU A 185 -15.87 -1.60 8.26
C GLU A 185 -16.09 -0.11 7.97
N VAL A 186 -15.02 0.64 7.71
CA VAL A 186 -15.10 2.05 7.29
C VAL A 186 -15.90 2.19 5.99
N ASP A 187 -15.69 1.31 5.03
CA ASP A 187 -16.42 1.34 3.75
C ASP A 187 -17.92 1.05 3.93
N CYS A 188 -18.26 0.03 4.72
CA CYS A 188 -19.63 -0.32 5.08
C CYS A 188 -20.32 0.84 5.81
N PHE A 189 -19.63 1.46 6.78
CA PHE A 189 -20.13 2.63 7.49
C PHE A 189 -20.42 3.79 6.53
N LEU A 190 -19.49 4.11 5.63
CA LEU A 190 -19.66 5.19 4.65
C LEU A 190 -20.76 4.91 3.61
N ALA A 191 -21.00 3.64 3.28
CA ALA A 191 -22.08 3.21 2.38
C ALA A 191 -23.46 3.23 3.04
N ASN A 192 -23.52 3.00 4.36
CA ASN A 192 -24.75 2.98 5.14
C ASN A 192 -25.15 4.35 5.69
N LYS A 193 -24.20 5.29 5.83
CA LYS A 193 -24.48 6.63 6.33
C LYS A 193 -25.49 7.37 5.43
N THR A 194 -26.65 7.71 5.99
CA THR A 194 -27.66 8.56 5.35
C THR A 194 -27.08 9.97 5.17
N PRO A 195 -26.97 10.48 3.93
CA PRO A 195 -26.35 11.78 3.72
C PRO A 195 -27.30 12.89 4.19
N SER A 196 -26.80 13.79 5.02
CA SER A 196 -27.56 14.94 5.52
C SER A 196 -27.87 15.99 4.43
N ALA A 197 -27.21 15.90 3.26
CA ALA A 197 -27.25 16.95 2.22
C ALA A 197 -27.06 16.45 0.76
N GLY A 198 -27.29 15.15 0.44
CA GLY A 198 -27.16 14.70 -0.95
C GLY A 198 -26.80 13.22 -1.18
N ARG A 199 -25.93 12.94 -2.17
CA ARG A 199 -25.55 11.58 -2.62
C ARG A 199 -24.63 10.87 -1.62
N LYS A 200 -24.74 9.54 -1.50
CA LYS A 200 -23.86 8.71 -0.64
C LYS A 200 -22.38 8.92 -0.98
N LEU A 201 -21.52 8.96 0.05
CA LEU A 201 -20.07 9.15 -0.11
C LEU A 201 -19.38 7.95 -0.81
N VAL A 202 -19.94 6.76 -0.60
CA VAL A 202 -19.56 5.51 -1.28
C VAL A 202 -20.83 4.74 -1.64
N SER A 203 -20.88 4.17 -2.84
CA SER A 203 -22.00 3.33 -3.28
C SER A 203 -21.93 1.95 -2.60
N PRO A 204 -23.01 1.41 -2.01
CA PRO A 204 -23.05 0.05 -1.48
C PRO A 204 -22.65 -1.01 -2.51
N MET A 205 -23.07 -0.84 -3.77
CA MET A 205 -22.67 -1.74 -4.86
C MET A 205 -21.16 -1.73 -5.09
N LEU A 206 -20.52 -0.56 -5.02
CA LEU A 206 -19.07 -0.45 -5.16
C LEU A 206 -18.34 -1.13 -3.99
N VAL A 207 -18.84 -0.99 -2.76
CA VAL A 207 -18.28 -1.69 -1.59
C VAL A 207 -18.39 -3.20 -1.79
N LEU A 208 -19.58 -3.70 -2.12
CA LEU A 208 -19.81 -5.11 -2.36
C LEU A 208 -18.89 -5.65 -3.45
N GLN A 209 -18.76 -4.95 -4.58
CA GLN A 209 -17.85 -5.37 -5.65
C GLN A 209 -16.38 -5.25 -5.28
N THR A 210 -15.99 -4.26 -4.44
CA THR A 210 -14.60 -4.11 -3.98
C THR A 210 -14.20 -5.34 -3.18
N TRP A 211 -15.05 -5.75 -2.23
CA TRP A 211 -14.75 -6.75 -1.22
C TRP A 211 -15.31 -8.16 -1.51
N SER A 212 -16.21 -8.32 -2.49
CA SER A 212 -16.73 -9.64 -2.86
C SER A 212 -15.59 -10.61 -3.21
N ARG A 213 -15.72 -11.87 -2.80
CA ARG A 213 -14.75 -12.96 -2.99
C ARG A 213 -13.46 -12.83 -2.16
N VAL A 214 -13.20 -11.69 -1.54
CA VAL A 214 -12.02 -11.50 -0.67
C VAL A 214 -12.37 -11.49 0.82
N LEU A 215 -13.65 -11.40 1.17
CA LEU A 215 -14.16 -11.67 2.51
C LEU A 215 -14.12 -13.18 2.78
N ASN A 216 -13.65 -13.57 3.96
CA ASN A 216 -13.85 -14.90 4.52
C ASN A 216 -15.14 -14.91 5.35
#